data_AF-A0A850KST9-F1
#
_entry.id   AF-A0A850KST9-F1
#
_cell.length_a   1.000
_cell.length_b   1.000
_cell.length_c   1.000
_cell.angle_alpha   90.00
_cell.angle_beta   90.00
_cell.angle_gamma   90.00
#
_symmetry.space_group_name_H-M   'P 1'
#
loop_
_entity.id
_entity.type
_entity.pdbx_description
1 polymer ?
#
loop_
_entity_poly.entity_id
_entity_poly.type
_entity_poly.pdbx_seq_one_letter_code
_entity_poly.pdbx_strand_id
1 'polypeptide(L)'
;MGFFAWHTPMGGPLTDAEIADFMASQSEGGGDAWTNEKAFEDFLRNDDGRSFVMINLMEFRETAVYADGHLSGADLTGEEAAGLYAQSVLPQLLTRGSYPVARATRHNTIINSVGERAGEFESFAMVRYRSRRDLINMLSSEEFHAAKVHKWASLENTLVAPSSYAVSFNVIGYLPYFIAAFVLGLLTQRYFRI
;
A
#
# COMPACT_ATOMS: atom_id res chain seq x y z
N MET A 1 22.26 -0.98 12.02
CA MET A 1 21.08 -0.12 12.23
C MET A 1 20.18 0.05 11.00
N GLY A 2 20.58 -0.35 9.78
CA GLY A 2 19.80 -0.08 8.56
C GLY A 2 18.38 -0.66 8.51
N PHE A 3 18.20 -1.97 8.74
CA PHE A 3 16.88 -2.60 8.62
C PHE A 3 15.87 -2.13 9.69
N PHE A 4 16.28 -2.07 10.95
CA PHE A 4 15.39 -1.63 12.03
C PHE A 4 14.95 -0.18 11.83
N ALA A 5 15.87 0.70 11.41
CA ALA A 5 15.54 2.07 11.09
C ALA A 5 14.58 2.19 9.89
N TRP A 6 14.77 1.32 8.90
CA TRP A 6 13.90 1.25 7.73
C TRP A 6 12.51 0.72 8.06
N HIS A 7 12.40 -0.34 8.86
CA HIS A 7 11.16 -1.11 9.04
C HIS A 7 10.28 -0.61 10.19
N THR A 8 10.89 -0.14 11.28
CA THR A 8 10.20 0.22 12.53
C THR A 8 9.68 1.66 12.51
N PRO A 9 8.41 1.90 12.87
CA PRO A 9 7.89 3.27 12.98
C PRO A 9 8.43 3.96 14.24
N MET A 10 9.48 4.76 14.07
CA MET A 10 10.09 5.51 15.19
C MET A 10 9.67 6.98 15.26
N GLY A 11 8.90 7.47 14.27
CA GLY A 11 8.55 8.88 14.13
C GLY A 11 7.37 9.37 14.99
N GLY A 12 6.68 8.48 15.71
CA GLY A 12 5.48 8.79 16.49
C GLY A 12 4.27 9.24 15.64
N PRO A 13 3.16 9.58 16.30
CA PRO A 13 1.94 10.08 15.64
C PRO A 13 2.18 11.34 14.80
N LEU A 14 1.31 11.56 13.81
CA LEU A 14 1.15 12.84 13.12
C LEU A 14 0.76 13.95 14.09
N THR A 15 1.30 15.15 13.84
CA THR A 15 0.89 16.39 14.52
C THR A 15 -0.28 17.04 13.78
N ASP A 16 -1.05 17.87 14.49
CA ASP A 16 -2.16 18.62 13.89
C ASP A 16 -1.70 19.53 12.72
N ALA A 17 -0.49 20.08 12.81
CA ALA A 17 0.09 20.90 11.75
C ALA A 17 0.37 20.08 10.49
N GLU A 18 0.98 18.90 10.62
CA GLU A 18 1.24 18.00 9.48
C GLU A 18 -0.05 17.55 8.80
N ILE A 19 -1.10 17.29 9.58
CA ILE A 19 -2.42 16.92 9.05
C ILE A 19 -3.03 18.11 8.31
N ALA A 20 -3.04 19.30 8.93
CA ALA A 20 -3.60 20.50 8.32
C ALA A 20 -2.89 20.86 7.00
N ASP A 21 -1.55 20.83 6.98
CA ASP A 21 -0.75 21.11 5.80
C ASP A 21 -1.06 20.12 4.66
N PHE A 22 -1.15 18.82 4.99
CA PHE A 22 -1.49 17.81 4.00
C PHE A 22 -2.91 18.01 3.44
N MET A 23 -3.91 18.19 4.31
CA MET A 23 -5.31 18.35 3.88
C MET A 23 -5.49 19.61 3.01
N ALA A 24 -4.82 20.72 3.35
CA ALA A 24 -4.81 21.93 2.54
C ALA A 24 -4.25 21.65 1.13
N SER A 25 -3.12 20.95 1.03
CA SER A 25 -2.49 20.62 -0.27
C SER A 25 -3.38 19.77 -1.19
N GLN A 26 -4.25 18.91 -0.63
CA GLN A 26 -5.14 18.06 -1.41
C GLN A 26 -6.35 18.82 -1.97
N SER A 27 -6.83 19.83 -1.25
CA SER A 27 -7.96 20.68 -1.68
C SER A 27 -7.61 21.54 -2.90
N GLU A 28 -6.35 21.92 -3.04
CA GLU A 28 -5.85 22.76 -4.14
C GLU A 28 -5.47 21.94 -5.39
N GLY A 29 -5.16 20.65 -5.24
CA GLY A 29 -4.55 19.81 -6.28
C GLY A 29 -5.50 18.96 -7.13
N GLY A 30 -6.81 19.11 -7.00
CA GLY A 30 -7.79 18.19 -7.61
C GLY A 30 -7.84 16.87 -6.84
N GLY A 31 -8.68 16.85 -5.80
CA GLY A 31 -8.79 15.78 -4.81
C GLY A 31 -9.29 14.46 -5.40
N ASP A 32 -8.37 13.65 -5.92
CA ASP A 32 -8.69 12.31 -6.44
C ASP A 32 -8.10 11.18 -5.59
N ALA A 33 -7.42 11.48 -4.47
CA ALA A 33 -6.78 10.42 -3.70
C ALA A 33 -7.82 9.52 -3.01
N TRP A 34 -8.93 10.10 -2.54
CA TRP A 34 -9.96 9.43 -1.74
C TRP A 34 -11.35 10.06 -1.95
N THR A 35 -12.39 9.23 -2.00
CA THR A 35 -13.78 9.68 -2.18
C THR A 35 -14.44 10.18 -0.89
N ASN A 36 -13.83 9.94 0.27
CA ASN A 36 -14.34 10.35 1.58
C ASN A 36 -13.25 11.07 2.37
N GLU A 37 -13.10 12.37 2.10
CA GLU A 37 -12.10 13.25 2.71
C GLU A 37 -12.18 13.25 4.24
N LYS A 38 -13.40 13.37 4.80
CA LYS A 38 -13.60 13.37 6.26
C LYS A 38 -13.13 12.08 6.91
N ALA A 39 -13.49 10.92 6.34
CA ALA A 39 -13.02 9.64 6.86
C ALA A 39 -11.50 9.50 6.77
N PHE A 40 -10.88 10.08 5.73
CA PHE A 40 -9.43 10.12 5.61
C PHE A 40 -8.78 11.03 6.65
N GLU A 41 -9.33 12.22 6.90
CA GLU A 41 -8.85 13.12 7.97
C GLU A 41 -9.01 12.48 9.35
N ASP A 42 -10.17 11.89 9.65
CA ASP A 42 -10.40 11.14 10.89
C ASP A 42 -9.40 9.98 11.03
N PHE A 43 -9.11 9.30 9.91
CA PHE A 43 -8.04 8.31 9.86
C PHE A 43 -6.67 8.93 10.10
N LEU A 44 -6.33 10.15 9.67
CA LEU A 44 -5.04 10.74 10.01
C LEU A 44 -4.96 11.17 11.48
N ARG A 45 -6.03 11.74 12.04
CA ARG A 45 -6.08 12.26 13.41
C ARG A 45 -5.96 11.20 14.50
N ASN A 46 -6.47 9.99 14.24
CA ASN A 46 -6.44 8.91 15.23
C ASN A 46 -5.08 8.16 15.26
N ASP A 47 -3.95 8.85 15.08
CA ASP A 47 -2.64 8.22 14.83
C ASP A 47 -2.02 7.68 16.10
N ASP A 48 -1.83 6.36 16.14
CA ASP A 48 -1.20 5.65 17.24
C ASP A 48 0.32 5.50 17.04
N GLY A 49 0.86 6.05 15.94
CA GLY A 49 2.27 5.99 15.59
C GLY A 49 2.73 4.61 15.13
N ARG A 50 1.80 3.68 14.86
CA ARG A 50 2.11 2.29 14.49
C ARG A 50 1.93 2.06 13.00
N SER A 51 2.48 0.93 12.53
CA SER A 51 2.24 0.46 11.17
C SER A 51 0.82 -0.08 11.02
N PHE A 52 0.23 0.13 9.85
CA PHE A 52 -1.09 -0.36 9.48
C PHE A 52 -1.06 -0.99 8.08
N VAL A 53 -2.17 -1.59 7.66
CA VAL A 53 -2.33 -2.16 6.32
C VAL A 53 -3.46 -1.44 5.61
N MET A 54 -3.28 -1.16 4.33
CA MET A 54 -4.41 -0.86 3.45
C MET A 54 -4.84 -2.13 2.72
N ILE A 55 -6.09 -2.51 2.90
CA ILE A 55 -6.76 -3.54 2.11
C ILE A 55 -7.34 -2.86 0.89
N ASN A 56 -6.97 -3.34 -0.29
CA ASN A 56 -7.48 -2.88 -1.58
C ASN A 56 -8.21 -4.06 -2.21
N LEU A 57 -9.50 -3.92 -2.46
CA LEU A 57 -10.28 -4.80 -3.32
C LEU A 57 -10.46 -4.10 -4.67
N MET A 58 -10.28 -4.85 -5.75
CA MET A 58 -10.19 -4.32 -7.09
C MET A 58 -11.00 -5.19 -8.04
N GLU A 59 -11.81 -4.51 -8.84
CA GLU A 59 -12.42 -5.01 -10.06
C GLU A 59 -11.83 -4.19 -11.21
N PHE A 60 -11.15 -4.85 -12.14
CA PHE A 60 -10.50 -4.18 -13.24
C PHE A 60 -11.48 -3.98 -14.40
N ARG A 61 -11.25 -2.92 -15.18
CA ARG A 61 -11.93 -2.76 -16.47
C ARG A 61 -11.37 -3.75 -17.48
N GLU A 62 -12.23 -4.21 -18.38
CA GLU A 62 -11.78 -4.95 -19.57
C GLU A 62 -10.80 -4.10 -20.40
N THR A 63 -11.08 -2.81 -20.54
CA THR A 63 -10.22 -1.83 -21.21
C THR A 63 -10.02 -0.62 -20.31
N ALA A 64 -8.77 -0.22 -20.09
CA ALA A 64 -8.44 0.92 -19.25
C ALA A 64 -8.95 2.23 -19.86
N VAL A 65 -9.51 3.12 -19.03
CA VAL A 65 -10.10 4.40 -19.47
C VAL A 65 -9.39 5.57 -18.82
N TYR A 66 -8.56 6.28 -19.57
CA TYR A 66 -7.84 7.47 -19.10
C TYR A 66 -8.67 8.74 -19.31
N ALA A 67 -9.00 9.44 -18.22
CA ALA A 67 -9.93 10.56 -18.21
C ALA A 67 -9.46 11.79 -19.01
N ASP A 68 -8.14 11.98 -19.12
CA ASP A 68 -7.47 13.09 -19.80
C ASP A 68 -7.09 12.78 -21.26
N GLY A 69 -7.47 11.59 -21.74
CA GLY A 69 -7.05 11.11 -23.04
C GLY A 69 -5.58 10.65 -23.09
N HIS A 70 -4.84 10.72 -21.98
CA HIS A 70 -3.45 10.30 -21.91
C HIS A 70 -3.38 8.79 -22.12
N LEU A 71 -2.58 8.31 -23.07
CA LEU A 71 -2.60 6.91 -23.54
C LEU A 71 -3.88 6.44 -24.24
N SER A 72 -4.79 7.34 -24.66
CA SER A 72 -5.88 7.01 -25.58
C SER A 72 -5.31 6.49 -26.89
N GLY A 73 -5.25 5.17 -27.03
CA GLY A 73 -4.66 4.50 -28.19
C GLY A 73 -3.75 3.33 -27.85
N ALA A 74 -3.40 3.11 -26.58
CA ALA A 74 -2.92 1.82 -26.13
C ALA A 74 -4.14 1.01 -25.69
N ASP A 75 -4.44 -0.09 -26.38
CA ASP A 75 -5.49 -1.06 -26.01
C ASP A 75 -5.08 -1.82 -24.73
N LEU A 76 -4.80 -1.09 -23.65
CA LEU A 76 -4.43 -1.68 -22.37
C LEU A 76 -5.69 -2.20 -21.69
N THR A 77 -5.56 -3.41 -21.18
CA THR A 77 -6.50 -3.93 -20.19
C THR A 77 -6.38 -3.16 -18.87
N GLY A 78 -7.41 -3.22 -18.03
CA GLY A 78 -7.33 -2.66 -16.69
C GLY A 78 -6.17 -3.26 -15.88
N GLU A 79 -5.92 -4.57 -15.99
CA GLU A 79 -4.80 -5.22 -15.30
C GLU A 79 -3.43 -4.67 -15.72
N GLU A 80 -3.22 -4.40 -17.01
CA GLU A 80 -1.96 -3.84 -17.51
C GLU A 80 -1.75 -2.41 -17.00
N ALA A 81 -2.80 -1.58 -17.02
CA ALA A 81 -2.76 -0.25 -16.42
C ALA A 81 -2.47 -0.30 -14.91
N ALA A 82 -3.09 -1.22 -14.17
CA ALA A 82 -2.79 -1.45 -12.76
C ALA A 82 -1.33 -1.91 -12.55
N GLY A 83 -0.78 -2.66 -13.51
CA GLY A 83 0.64 -3.04 -13.55
C GLY A 83 1.57 -1.84 -13.67
N LEU A 84 1.27 -0.87 -14.53
CA LEU A 84 2.04 0.38 -14.65
C LEU A 84 1.98 1.21 -13.37
N TYR A 85 0.81 1.29 -12.75
CA TYR A 85 0.64 1.92 -11.43
C TYR A 85 1.53 1.22 -10.39
N ALA A 86 1.47 -0.10 -10.30
CA ALA A 86 2.24 -0.88 -9.32
C ALA A 86 3.76 -0.71 -9.50
N GLN A 87 4.26 -0.68 -10.74
CA GLN A 87 5.67 -0.44 -11.04
C GLN A 87 6.15 0.93 -10.53
N SER A 88 5.28 1.94 -10.62
CA SER A 88 5.59 3.30 -10.17
C SER A 88 5.51 3.48 -8.64
N VAL A 89 4.59 2.76 -7.99
CA VAL A 89 4.35 2.90 -6.54
C VAL A 89 5.28 2.01 -5.69
N LEU A 90 5.69 0.84 -6.19
CA LEU A 90 6.51 -0.09 -5.41
C LEU A 90 7.82 0.54 -4.88
N PRO A 91 8.63 1.27 -5.68
CA PRO A 91 9.82 1.94 -5.17
C PRO A 91 9.50 2.99 -4.09
N GLN A 92 8.38 3.70 -4.23
CA GLN A 92 7.97 4.74 -3.28
C GLN A 92 7.58 4.14 -1.92
N LEU A 93 6.92 2.98 -1.93
CA LEU A 93 6.65 2.21 -0.72
C LEU A 93 7.95 1.77 -0.05
N LEU A 94 8.83 1.12 -0.82
CA LEU A 94 10.06 0.53 -0.29
C LEU A 94 10.99 1.59 0.29
N THR A 95 11.15 2.75 -0.35
CA THR A 95 11.97 3.85 0.18
C THR A 95 11.47 4.38 1.53
N ARG A 96 10.18 4.18 1.85
CA ARG A 96 9.52 4.62 3.08
C ARG A 96 9.27 3.50 4.09
N GLY A 97 9.96 2.36 3.97
CA GLY A 97 9.77 1.24 4.92
C GLY A 97 8.43 0.51 4.79
N SER A 98 7.71 0.76 3.70
CA SER A 98 6.37 0.27 3.40
C SER A 98 6.46 -0.76 2.26
N TYR A 99 5.55 -1.73 2.20
CA TYR A 99 5.64 -2.82 1.23
C TYR A 99 4.33 -3.60 1.07
N PRO A 100 4.08 -4.20 -0.12
CA PRO A 100 3.02 -5.19 -0.29
C PRO A 100 3.25 -6.41 0.61
N VAL A 101 2.20 -6.84 1.31
CA VAL A 101 2.19 -8.02 2.20
C VAL A 101 1.58 -9.21 1.49
N ALA A 102 0.53 -8.97 0.70
CA ALA A 102 -0.16 -10.00 -0.06
C ALA A 102 -0.83 -9.38 -1.29
N ARG A 103 -0.92 -10.16 -2.37
CA ARG A 103 -1.76 -9.88 -3.53
C ARG A 103 -2.28 -11.21 -4.04
N ALA A 104 -3.54 -11.27 -4.43
CA ALA A 104 -4.06 -12.41 -5.18
C ALA A 104 -5.12 -11.96 -6.17
N THR A 105 -5.33 -12.79 -7.17
CA THR A 105 -6.45 -12.69 -8.12
C THR A 105 -7.24 -13.98 -7.99
N ARG A 106 -8.57 -13.87 -7.92
CA ARG A 106 -9.46 -15.03 -7.84
C ARG A 106 -9.44 -15.77 -9.17
N HIS A 107 -9.77 -17.05 -9.12
CA HIS A 107 -10.16 -17.77 -10.33
C HIS A 107 -11.57 -17.33 -10.78
N ASN A 108 -11.93 -17.66 -12.01
CA ASN A 108 -13.27 -17.33 -12.56
C ASN A 108 -14.42 -18.00 -11.80
N THR A 109 -14.15 -19.05 -11.00
CA THR A 109 -15.15 -19.76 -10.22
C THR A 109 -15.36 -19.11 -8.84
N ILE A 110 -16.59 -18.67 -8.57
CA ILE A 110 -17.03 -18.19 -7.25
C ILE A 110 -17.83 -19.30 -6.57
N ILE A 111 -17.40 -19.74 -5.39
CA ILE A 111 -18.06 -20.81 -4.63
C ILE A 111 -19.31 -20.30 -3.90
N ASN A 112 -19.25 -19.08 -3.35
CA ASN A 112 -20.36 -18.43 -2.66
C ASN A 112 -20.21 -16.90 -2.75
N SER A 113 -21.33 -16.18 -2.88
CA SER A 113 -21.41 -14.73 -2.89
C SER A 113 -22.71 -14.29 -2.21
N VAL A 114 -22.62 -13.44 -1.19
CA VAL A 114 -23.78 -12.91 -0.46
C VAL A 114 -23.70 -11.39 -0.48
N GLY A 115 -24.71 -10.75 -1.06
CA GLY A 115 -24.74 -9.31 -1.32
C GLY A 115 -24.55 -9.01 -2.82
N GLU A 116 -25.23 -7.97 -3.29
CA GLU A 116 -25.35 -7.65 -4.72
C GLU A 116 -24.00 -7.48 -5.42
N ARG A 117 -23.01 -6.92 -4.73
CA ARG A 117 -21.70 -6.57 -5.30
C ARG A 117 -20.53 -7.43 -4.78
N ALA A 118 -20.83 -8.51 -4.06
CA ALA A 118 -19.79 -9.32 -3.43
C ALA A 118 -18.95 -10.14 -4.44
N GLY A 119 -19.50 -10.39 -5.64
CA GLY A 119 -18.81 -11.15 -6.69
C GLY A 119 -17.93 -10.31 -7.62
N GLU A 120 -18.02 -8.99 -7.53
CA GLU A 120 -17.40 -8.08 -8.50
C GLU A 120 -15.88 -8.00 -8.34
N PHE A 121 -15.39 -7.99 -7.09
CA PHE A 121 -13.95 -7.92 -6.84
C PHE A 121 -13.24 -9.19 -7.29
N GLU A 122 -12.24 -9.03 -8.15
CA GLU A 122 -11.45 -10.14 -8.68
C GLU A 122 -10.03 -10.18 -8.13
N SER A 123 -9.52 -9.05 -7.64
CA SER A 123 -8.20 -8.97 -7.05
C SER A 123 -8.23 -8.29 -5.70
N PHE A 124 -7.32 -8.70 -4.82
CA PHE A 124 -7.01 -7.97 -3.61
C PHE A 124 -5.52 -7.70 -3.47
N ALA A 125 -5.19 -6.60 -2.81
CA ALA A 125 -3.84 -6.28 -2.37
C ALA A 125 -3.85 -5.76 -0.94
N MET A 126 -2.91 -6.23 -0.14
CA MET A 126 -2.62 -5.72 1.20
C MET A 126 -1.28 -5.02 1.16
N VAL A 127 -1.26 -3.73 1.50
CA VAL A 127 -0.03 -2.94 1.54
C VAL A 127 0.20 -2.47 2.97
N ARG A 128 1.33 -2.85 3.56
CA ARG A 128 1.76 -2.32 4.85
C ARG A 128 2.39 -0.96 4.65
N TYR A 129 1.93 0.00 5.45
CA TYR A 129 2.60 1.28 5.64
C TYR A 129 3.33 1.29 6.96
N ARG A 130 4.58 1.76 6.98
CA ARG A 130 5.33 1.89 8.22
C ARG A 130 4.66 2.86 9.18
N SER A 131 4.20 4.01 8.69
CA SER A 131 3.46 5.03 9.47
C SER A 131 2.48 5.81 8.60
N ARG A 132 1.55 6.56 9.20
CA ARG A 132 0.66 7.47 8.47
C ARG A 132 1.41 8.64 7.85
N ARG A 133 2.50 9.08 8.50
CA ARG A 133 3.45 10.04 7.94
C ARG A 133 4.07 9.55 6.63
N ASP A 134 4.49 8.28 6.58
CA ASP A 134 5.00 7.69 5.34
C ASP A 134 3.92 7.62 4.24
N LEU A 135 2.66 7.38 4.61
CA LEU A 135 1.54 7.43 3.67
C LEU A 135 1.38 8.83 3.08
N ILE A 136 1.21 9.88 3.90
CA ILE A 136 0.96 11.23 3.37
C ILE A 136 2.16 11.77 2.58
N ASN A 137 3.38 11.43 2.97
CA ASN A 137 4.60 11.76 2.23
C ASN A 137 4.70 11.02 0.89
N MET A 138 4.06 9.86 0.75
CA MET A 138 3.93 9.18 -0.54
C MET A 138 2.82 9.84 -1.36
N LEU A 139 1.67 10.10 -0.77
CA LEU A 139 0.54 10.70 -1.47
C LEU A 139 0.84 12.11 -2.00
N SER A 140 1.76 12.83 -1.37
CA SER A 140 2.17 14.18 -1.78
C SER A 140 3.32 14.21 -2.80
N SER A 141 3.83 13.05 -3.22
CA SER A 141 4.97 13.01 -4.15
C SER A 141 4.53 13.26 -5.60
N GLU A 142 5.39 13.91 -6.38
CA GLU A 142 5.17 14.09 -7.81
C GLU A 142 5.06 12.74 -8.53
N GLU A 143 5.86 11.75 -8.12
CA GLU A 143 5.83 10.42 -8.71
C GLU A 143 4.51 9.69 -8.44
N PHE A 144 3.90 9.88 -7.26
CA PHE A 144 2.59 9.31 -6.97
C PHE A 144 1.49 10.05 -7.77
N HIS A 145 1.57 11.37 -7.84
CA HIS A 145 0.64 12.18 -8.64
C HIS A 145 0.68 11.81 -10.13
N ALA A 146 1.87 11.53 -10.68
CA ALA A 146 2.00 11.06 -12.05
C ALA A 146 1.45 9.63 -12.23
N ALA A 147 1.63 8.76 -11.23
CA ALA A 147 1.18 7.36 -11.32
C ALA A 147 -0.33 7.18 -11.09
N LYS A 148 -1.01 8.06 -10.33
CA LYS A 148 -2.41 7.88 -9.91
C LYS A 148 -3.37 7.70 -11.10
N VAL A 149 -3.04 8.29 -12.25
CA VAL A 149 -3.86 8.18 -13.47
C VAL A 149 -4.03 6.73 -13.92
N HIS A 150 -2.97 5.91 -13.84
CA HIS A 150 -3.02 4.49 -14.20
C HIS A 150 -3.93 3.69 -13.26
N LYS A 151 -3.94 4.02 -11.96
CA LYS A 151 -4.83 3.40 -10.98
C LYS A 151 -6.29 3.65 -11.35
N TRP A 152 -6.67 4.91 -11.56
CA TRP A 152 -8.05 5.27 -11.84
C TRP A 152 -8.52 4.80 -13.22
N ALA A 153 -7.61 4.74 -14.21
CA ALA A 153 -7.91 4.16 -15.50
C ALA A 153 -8.20 2.66 -15.43
N SER A 154 -7.51 1.94 -14.54
CA SER A 154 -7.61 0.47 -14.44
C SER A 154 -8.87 -0.07 -13.75
N LEU A 155 -9.49 0.69 -12.84
CA LEU A 155 -10.45 0.15 -11.88
C LEU A 155 -11.90 0.51 -12.23
N GLU A 156 -12.74 -0.50 -12.48
CA GLU A 156 -14.19 -0.31 -12.58
C GLU A 156 -14.77 -0.03 -11.19
N ASN A 157 -14.39 -0.85 -10.20
CA ASN A 157 -14.74 -0.64 -8.81
C ASN A 157 -13.56 -0.92 -7.88
N THR A 158 -13.52 -0.20 -6.76
CA THR A 158 -12.51 -0.42 -5.74
C THR A 158 -13.03 -0.13 -4.35
N LEU A 159 -12.56 -0.93 -3.38
CA LEU A 159 -12.68 -0.62 -1.97
C LEU A 159 -11.27 -0.53 -1.41
N VAL A 160 -10.98 0.59 -0.73
CA VAL A 160 -9.70 0.77 -0.04
C VAL A 160 -9.97 1.15 1.40
N ALA A 161 -9.42 0.37 2.33
CA ALA A 161 -9.66 0.57 3.75
C ALA A 161 -8.36 0.46 4.56
N PRO A 162 -8.03 1.45 5.40
CA PRO A 162 -7.00 1.26 6.41
C PRO A 162 -7.47 0.22 7.44
N SER A 163 -6.55 -0.59 7.92
CA SER A 163 -6.83 -1.73 8.79
C SER A 163 -5.69 -1.99 9.75
N SER A 164 -6.05 -2.33 10.99
CA SER A 164 -5.10 -2.81 12.00
C SER A 164 -4.93 -4.31 11.89
N TYR A 165 -3.73 -4.81 12.21
CA TYR A 165 -3.52 -6.25 12.32
C TYR A 165 -4.23 -6.80 13.54
N ALA A 166 -5.15 -7.74 13.36
CA ALA A 166 -5.56 -8.63 14.47
C ALA A 166 -4.47 -9.66 14.78
N VAL A 167 -3.84 -10.19 13.71
CA VAL A 167 -2.68 -11.09 13.76
C VAL A 167 -1.71 -10.65 12.67
N SER A 168 -0.42 -10.60 12.97
CA SER A 168 0.63 -10.19 12.01
C SER A 168 1.72 -11.26 11.92
N PHE A 169 1.88 -11.84 10.73
CA PHE A 169 3.04 -12.67 10.40
C PHE A 169 4.10 -11.78 9.74
N ASN A 170 4.74 -10.93 10.53
CA ASN A 170 5.78 -10.02 10.04
C ASN A 170 7.10 -10.76 9.79
N VAL A 171 7.09 -11.75 8.88
CA VAL A 171 8.24 -12.60 8.55
C VAL A 171 9.47 -11.77 8.17
N ILE A 172 9.25 -10.68 7.42
CA ILE A 172 10.30 -9.73 7.04
C ILE A 172 10.91 -9.07 8.29
N GLY A 173 10.10 -8.65 9.25
CA GLY A 173 10.56 -8.13 10.55
C GLY A 173 11.39 -9.13 11.36
N TYR A 174 11.14 -10.44 11.20
CA TYR A 174 11.87 -11.50 11.89
C TYR A 174 13.16 -11.93 11.18
N LEU A 175 13.34 -11.59 9.90
CA LEU A 175 14.48 -12.02 9.09
C LEU A 175 15.86 -11.69 9.71
N PRO A 176 16.10 -10.50 10.30
CA PRO A 176 17.38 -10.21 10.94
C PRO A 176 17.69 -11.16 12.12
N TYR A 177 16.67 -11.61 12.85
CA TYR A 177 16.84 -12.54 13.97
C TYR A 177 17.20 -13.94 13.48
N PHE A 178 16.60 -14.40 12.39
CA PHE A 178 16.97 -15.67 11.76
C PHE A 178 18.41 -15.64 11.24
N ILE A 179 18.82 -14.55 10.58
CA ILE A 179 20.20 -14.38 10.12
C ILE A 179 21.18 -14.36 11.30
N ALA A 180 20.86 -13.61 12.36
CA ALA A 180 21.70 -13.55 13.55
C ALA A 180 21.84 -14.92 14.23
N ALA A 181 20.74 -15.66 14.38
CA ALA A 181 20.76 -17.02 14.93
C ALA A 181 21.57 -17.99 14.06
N PHE A 182 21.45 -17.89 12.74
CA PHE A 182 22.21 -18.70 11.79
C PHE A 182 23.72 -18.43 11.90
N VAL A 183 24.12 -17.16 11.91
CA VAL A 183 25.54 -16.75 12.06
C VAL A 183 26.09 -17.21 13.41
N LEU A 184 25.33 -17.04 14.49
CA LEU A 184 25.73 -17.52 15.82
C LEU A 184 25.93 -19.05 15.83
N GLY A 185 25.04 -19.81 15.18
CA GLY A 185 25.18 -21.25 15.03
C GLY A 185 26.46 -21.67 14.28
N LEU A 186 26.84 -20.93 13.23
CA LEU A 186 28.10 -21.19 12.52
C LEU A 186 29.33 -20.90 13.38
N LEU A 187 29.28 -19.86 14.22
CA LEU A 187 30.39 -19.49 15.11
C LEU A 187 30.56 -20.52 16.24
N THR A 188 29.47 -21.02 16.82
CA THR A 188 29.54 -22.05 17.87
C THR A 188 30.04 -23.39 17.32
N GLN A 189 29.61 -23.79 16.12
CA GLN A 189 30.13 -25.01 15.47
C GLN A 189 31.65 -24.95 15.21
N ARG A 190 32.21 -23.76 14.95
CA ARG A 190 33.66 -23.57 14.84
C ARG A 190 34.37 -23.65 16.19
N TYR A 191 33.75 -23.15 17.25
CA TYR A 191 34.32 -23.13 18.59
C TYR A 191 34.35 -24.53 19.24
N PHE A 192 33.36 -25.37 18.99
CA PHE A 192 33.25 -26.73 19.56
C PHE A 192 33.85 -27.85 18.68
N ARG A 193 34.56 -27.50 17.60
CA ARG A 193 35.31 -28.46 16.74
C ARG A 193 36.81 -28.52 17.08
N ILE A 194 37.20 -28.12 18.29
CA ILE A 194 38.55 -28.27 18.85
C ILE A 194 38.58 -29.50 19.76
#